data_AF-A0AAJ2B5X2-F1
#
_entry.id   AF-A0AAJ2B5X2-F1
#
_cell.length_a   1.000
_cell.length_b   1.000
_cell.length_c   1.000
_cell.angle_alpha   90.00
_cell.angle_beta   90.00
_cell.angle_gamma   90.00
#
_symmetry.space_group_name_H-M   'P 1'
#
loop_
_entity.id
_entity.type
_entity.pdbx_description
1 polymer ?
#
loop_
_entity_poly.entity_id
_entity_poly.type
_entity_poly.pdbx_seq_one_letter_code
_entity_poly.pdbx_strand_id
1 'polypeptide(L)'
;MDDDRDDLDGATQTTAAGLIRLASVISGLVRDGAVDTRFGAKLFKRLDKEARRVAAGGELPCEEADRDSLVAALGELDVALRQRDAASLVQANARLRESEEGAAKRRKSKRETST
;
A
#
# COMPACT_ATOMS: atom_id res chain seq x y z
N MET A 1 -2.05 14.46 24.12
CA MET A 1 -1.60 13.39 23.20
C MET A 1 -1.01 14.14 22.02
N ASP A 2 0.19 14.65 22.27
CA ASP A 2 0.89 15.60 21.43
C ASP A 2 1.88 14.82 20.59
N ASP A 3 1.53 14.57 19.33
CA ASP A 3 2.41 13.94 18.34
C ASP A 3 2.38 14.71 17.01
N ASP A 4 2.11 16.03 17.08
CA ASP A 4 2.16 16.99 15.97
C ASP A 4 3.45 17.83 16.00
N ARG A 5 4.57 17.24 16.39
CA ARG A 5 5.90 17.84 16.21
C ARG A 5 6.70 17.02 15.22
N ASP A 6 6.40 17.24 13.96
CA ASP A 6 7.33 16.96 12.86
C ASP A 6 7.58 18.30 12.16
N ASP A 7 8.27 19.20 12.90
CA ASP A 7 9.07 20.27 12.33
C ASP A 7 10.22 19.61 11.53
N LEU A 8 9.89 19.10 10.35
CA LEU A 8 10.90 18.93 9.32
C LEU A 8 11.06 20.30 8.67
N ASP A 9 12.03 21.01 9.25
CA ASP A 9 12.86 22.05 8.66
C ASP A 9 12.86 22.01 7.13
N GLY A 10 12.80 23.18 6.50
CA GLY A 10 12.65 23.43 5.06
C GLY A 10 13.79 22.94 4.16
N ALA A 11 14.43 21.81 4.48
CA ALA A 11 15.56 21.23 3.77
C ALA A 11 15.18 20.21 2.68
N THR A 12 13.92 19.76 2.62
CA THR A 12 13.43 18.93 1.50
C THR A 12 12.17 19.56 0.93
N GLN A 13 12.33 20.41 -0.09
CA GLN A 13 11.21 20.97 -0.81
C GLN A 13 10.52 19.85 -1.61
N THR A 14 9.42 19.33 -1.06
CA THR A 14 8.60 18.36 -1.76
C THR A 14 7.85 19.06 -2.90
N THR A 15 8.06 18.60 -4.14
CA THR A 15 7.36 19.13 -5.32
C THR A 15 6.26 18.16 -5.78
N ALA A 16 5.23 18.66 -6.45
CA ALA A 16 4.18 17.83 -7.03
C ALA A 16 4.76 16.78 -7.98
N ALA A 17 5.68 17.17 -8.87
CA ALA A 17 6.38 16.25 -9.76
C ALA A 17 7.20 15.18 -9.02
N GLY A 18 7.81 15.52 -7.89
CA GLY A 18 8.49 14.57 -7.02
C GLY A 18 7.54 13.53 -6.43
N LEU A 19 6.40 13.97 -5.89
CA LEU A 19 5.38 13.10 -5.31
C LEU A 19 4.73 12.19 -6.35
N ILE A 20 4.41 12.72 -7.53
CA ILE A 20 3.86 11.94 -8.65
C ILE A 20 4.80 10.79 -9.00
N ARG A 21 6.08 11.09 -9.25
CA ARG A 21 7.09 10.07 -9.57
C ARG A 21 7.23 9.04 -8.46
N LEU A 22 7.27 9.49 -7.20
CA LEU A 22 7.39 8.59 -6.05
C LEU A 22 6.17 7.66 -5.94
N ALA A 23 4.95 8.17 -6.09
CA ALA A 23 3.72 7.39 -6.07
C ALA A 23 3.68 6.36 -7.21
N SER A 24 4.12 6.72 -8.42
CA SER A 24 4.23 5.78 -9.54
C SER A 24 5.24 4.66 -9.29
N VAL A 25 6.43 4.98 -8.75
CA VAL A 25 7.45 3.97 -8.41
C VAL A 25 6.94 3.00 -7.35
N ILE A 26 6.32 3.52 -6.28
CA ILE A 26 5.78 2.67 -5.21
C ILE A 26 4.65 1.80 -5.74
N SER A 27 3.79 2.34 -6.61
CA SER A 27 2.74 1.56 -7.27
C SER A 27 3.31 0.34 -8.00
N GLY A 28 4.42 0.50 -8.73
CA GLY A 28 5.13 -0.62 -9.36
C GLY A 28 5.61 -1.65 -8.34
N LEU A 29 6.31 -1.21 -7.29
CA LEU A 29 6.83 -2.11 -6.25
C LEU A 29 5.71 -2.86 -5.49
N VAL A 30 4.54 -2.25 -5.31
CA VAL A 30 3.36 -2.89 -4.70
C VAL A 30 2.80 -3.98 -5.62
N ARG A 31 2.68 -3.71 -6.92
CA ARG A 31 2.21 -4.69 -7.91
C ARG A 31 3.16 -5.88 -8.00
N ASP A 32 4.47 -5.63 -7.94
CA ASP A 32 5.51 -6.67 -7.93
C ASP A 32 5.53 -7.46 -6.62
N GLY A 33 4.80 -7.03 -5.60
CA GLY A 33 4.77 -7.65 -4.28
C GLY A 33 6.07 -7.46 -3.49
N ALA A 34 6.91 -6.50 -3.89
CA ALA A 34 8.14 -6.13 -3.19
C ALA A 34 7.88 -5.29 -1.92
N VAL A 35 6.65 -4.80 -1.77
CA VAL A 35 6.21 -3.96 -0.64
C VAL A 35 5.18 -4.73 0.18
N ASP A 36 5.42 -4.83 1.48
CA ASP A 36 4.43 -5.32 2.44
C ASP A 36 3.21 -4.39 2.49
N THR A 37 1.99 -4.94 2.56
CA THR A 37 0.76 -4.14 2.45
C THR A 37 0.59 -3.15 3.61
N ARG A 38 1.09 -3.46 4.81
CA ARG A 38 1.03 -2.54 5.96
C ARG A 38 2.01 -1.39 5.79
N PHE A 39 3.22 -1.70 5.33
CA PHE A 39 4.21 -0.67 5.01
C PHE A 39 3.71 0.24 3.88
N GLY A 40 3.18 -0.34 2.81
CA GLY A 40 2.58 0.39 1.69
C GLY A 40 1.44 1.31 2.12
N ALA A 41 0.53 0.84 2.97
CA ALA A 41 -0.57 1.66 3.51
C ALA A 41 -0.08 2.84 4.37
N LYS A 42 0.97 2.65 5.18
CA LYS A 42 1.58 3.75 5.96
C LYS A 42 2.24 4.78 5.04
N LEU A 43 2.96 4.30 4.03
CA LEU A 43 3.62 5.16 3.05
C LEU A 43 2.61 5.98 2.25
N PHE A 44 1.52 5.36 1.79
CA PHE A 44 0.40 6.06 1.14
C PHE A 44 -0.17 7.18 2.02
N LYS A 45 -0.43 6.91 3.31
CA LYS A 45 -0.93 7.95 4.24
C LYS A 45 0.04 9.13 4.38
N ARG A 46 1.34 8.89 4.36
CA ARG A 46 2.34 9.98 4.42
C ARG A 46 2.38 10.77 3.10
N LEU A 47 2.30 10.08 1.96
CA LEU A 47 2.23 10.73 0.65
C LEU A 47 0.97 11.57 0.47
N ASP A 48 -0.19 11.08 0.92
CA ASP A 48 -1.45 11.84 0.87
C ASP A 48 -1.36 13.12 1.71
N LYS A 49 -0.79 13.04 2.92
CA LYS A 49 -0.55 14.23 3.75
C LYS A 49 0.35 15.25 3.04
N GLU A 50 1.43 14.77 2.43
CA GLU A 50 2.38 15.64 1.74
C GLU A 50 1.79 16.24 0.46
N ALA A 51 1.00 15.47 -0.28
CA ALA A 51 0.26 15.94 -1.44
C ALA A 51 -0.74 17.06 -1.08
N ARG A 52 -1.45 16.92 0.05
CA ARG A 52 -2.32 17.97 0.57
C ARG A 52 -1.55 19.24 0.93
N ARG A 53 -0.35 19.12 1.51
CA ARG A 53 0.51 20.27 1.82
C ARG A 53 0.96 20.99 0.55
N VAL A 54 1.42 20.23 -0.45
CA VAL A 54 1.83 20.78 -1.75
C VAL A 54 0.64 21.45 -2.47
N ALA A 55 -0.55 20.86 -2.41
CA ALA A 55 -1.75 21.40 -3.04
C ALA A 55 -2.34 22.62 -2.29
N ALA A 56 -2.17 22.71 -0.97
CA ALA A 56 -2.66 23.81 -0.14
C ALA A 56 -1.84 25.11 -0.29
N GLY A 57 -0.71 25.06 -1.00
CA GLY A 57 0.13 26.21 -1.31
C GLY A 57 1.33 26.34 -0.35
N GLY A 58 2.52 26.07 -0.89
CA GLY A 58 3.81 26.52 -0.34
C GLY A 58 4.38 27.68 -1.16
N GLU A 59 5.69 27.93 -1.09
CA GLU A 59 6.38 29.01 -1.84
C GLU A 59 6.21 28.92 -3.37
N LEU A 60 5.84 27.75 -3.92
CA LEU A 60 5.56 27.56 -5.34
C LEU A 60 4.09 27.16 -5.54
N PRO A 61 3.34 27.86 -6.41
CA PRO A 61 1.97 27.47 -6.74
C PRO A 61 1.95 26.11 -7.44
N CYS A 62 1.04 25.23 -7.01
CA CYS A 62 0.78 23.95 -7.66
C CYS A 62 -0.30 24.15 -8.73
N GLU A 63 0.10 24.01 -9.99
CA GLU A 63 -0.78 24.16 -11.15
C GLU A 63 -1.93 23.14 -11.10
N GLU A 64 -3.07 23.46 -11.72
CA GLU A 64 -4.23 22.57 -11.74
C GLU A 64 -3.91 21.20 -12.35
N ALA A 65 -3.14 21.18 -13.44
CA ALA A 65 -2.68 19.96 -14.08
C ALA A 65 -1.80 19.09 -13.15
N ASP A 66 -0.99 19.72 -12.30
CA ASP A 66 -0.14 19.01 -11.34
C ASP A 66 -0.98 18.43 -10.20
N ARG A 67 -2.02 19.15 -9.74
CA ARG A 67 -2.98 18.65 -8.75
C ARG A 67 -3.74 17.43 -9.27
N ASP A 68 -4.24 17.49 -10.50
CA ASP A 68 -4.94 16.36 -11.13
C ASP A 68 -4.02 15.15 -11.31
N SER A 69 -2.80 15.39 -11.77
CA SER A 69 -1.78 14.33 -11.93
C SER A 69 -1.41 13.69 -10.60
N LEU A 70 -1.33 14.49 -9.52
CA LEU A 70 -1.04 14.02 -8.18
C LEU A 70 -2.18 13.17 -7.61
N VAL A 71 -3.43 13.60 -7.81
CA VAL A 71 -4.63 12.82 -7.43
C VAL A 71 -4.67 11.49 -8.20
N ALA A 72 -4.41 11.52 -9.50
CA ALA A 72 -4.37 10.31 -10.33
C ALA A 72 -3.29 9.32 -9.83
N ALA A 73 -2.06 9.80 -9.62
CA ALA A 73 -0.95 8.96 -9.17
C ALA A 73 -1.20 8.34 -7.77
N LEU A 74 -1.79 9.10 -6.84
CA LEU A 74 -2.19 8.58 -5.54
C LEU A 74 -3.36 7.59 -5.64
N GLY A 75 -4.32 7.84 -6.52
CA GLY A 75 -5.42 6.91 -6.80
C GLY A 75 -4.91 5.56 -7.33
N GLU A 76 -3.94 5.58 -8.25
CA GLU A 76 -3.30 4.36 -8.75
C GLU A 76 -2.59 3.57 -7.64
N LEU A 77 -1.90 4.28 -6.73
CA LEU A 77 -1.23 3.65 -5.60
C LEU A 77 -2.22 2.99 -4.63
N ASP A 78 -3.33 3.67 -4.30
CA ASP A 78 -4.38 3.12 -3.45
C ASP A 78 -5.02 1.86 -4.08
N VAL A 79 -5.31 1.89 -5.39
CA VAL A 79 -5.80 0.72 -6.12
C VAL A 79 -4.80 -0.43 -6.06
N ALA A 80 -3.52 -0.17 -6.32
CA ALA A 80 -2.48 -1.20 -6.28
C ALA A 80 -2.38 -1.85 -4.89
N LEU A 81 -2.45 -1.05 -3.81
CA LEU A 81 -2.43 -1.55 -2.44
C LEU A 81 -3.63 -2.45 -2.13
N ARG A 82 -4.84 -2.03 -2.52
CA ARG A 82 -6.06 -2.83 -2.31
C ARG A 82 -6.03 -4.14 -3.10
N GLN A 83 -5.58 -4.10 -4.34
CA GLN A 83 -5.44 -5.29 -5.17
C GLN A 83 -4.42 -6.27 -4.56
N ARG A 84 -3.29 -5.75 -4.06
CA ARG A 84 -2.27 -6.58 -3.41
C ARG A 84 -2.78 -7.21 -2.12
N ASP A 85 -3.49 -6.45 -1.30
CA ASP A 85 -4.09 -6.95 -0.07
C ASP A 85 -5.14 -8.04 -0.34
N ALA A 86 -6.03 -7.81 -1.33
CA ALA A 86 -6.98 -8.81 -1.78
C ALA A 86 -6.29 -10.10 -2.29
N ALA A 87 -5.24 -9.96 -3.11
CA ALA A 87 -4.47 -11.10 -3.60
C ALA A 87 -3.81 -11.89 -2.46
N SER A 88 -3.27 -11.20 -1.46
CA SER A 88 -2.71 -11.81 -0.25
C SER A 88 -3.75 -12.63 0.51
N LEU A 89 -4.95 -12.09 0.69
CA LEU A 89 -6.07 -12.77 1.34
C LEU A 89 -6.53 -14.01 0.57
N VAL A 90 -6.62 -13.94 -0.76
CA VAL A 90 -6.96 -15.08 -1.61
C VAL A 90 -5.93 -16.20 -1.46
N GLN A 91 -4.63 -15.87 -1.50
CA GLN A 91 -3.56 -16.84 -1.33
C GLN A 91 -3.56 -17.48 0.07
N ALA A 92 -3.79 -16.68 1.11
CA ALA A 92 -3.91 -17.18 2.48
C ALA A 92 -5.09 -18.16 2.62
N ASN A 93 -6.26 -17.82 2.05
CA ASN A 93 -7.42 -18.70 2.05
C ASN A 93 -7.20 -20.00 1.27
N ALA A 94 -6.52 -19.95 0.13
CA ALA A 94 -6.17 -21.15 -0.63
C ALA A 94 -5.30 -22.11 0.20
N ARG A 95 -4.25 -21.59 0.85
CA ARG A 95 -3.36 -22.37 1.74
C ARG A 95 -4.11 -22.97 2.93
N LEU A 96 -5.08 -22.26 3.49
CA LEU A 96 -5.91 -22.78 4.58
C LEU A 96 -6.73 -23.99 4.13
N ARG A 97 -7.38 -23.90 2.96
CA ARG A 97 -8.17 -25.02 2.41
C ARG A 97 -7.30 -26.25 2.12
N GLU A 98 -6.13 -26.06 1.52
CA GLU A 98 -5.16 -27.13 1.27
C GLU A 98 -4.73 -27.81 2.59
N SER A 99 -4.47 -27.02 3.63
CA SER A 99 -4.11 -27.52 4.97
C SER A 99 -5.26 -28.31 5.61
N GLU A 100 -6.50 -27.82 5.53
CA GLU A 100 -7.69 -28.49 6.06
C GLU A 100 -7.98 -29.82 5.34
N GLU A 101 -7.86 -29.86 4.01
CA GLU A 101 -8.00 -31.08 3.23
C GLU A 101 -6.91 -32.11 3.55
N GLY A 102 -5.67 -31.67 3.73
CA GLY A 102 -4.56 -32.52 4.16
C GLY A 102 -4.77 -33.08 5.57
N ALA A 103 -5.27 -32.26 6.49
CA ALA A 103 -5.61 -32.68 7.85
C ALA A 103 -6.78 -33.68 7.87
N ALA A 104 -7.81 -33.48 7.04
CA ALA A 104 -8.94 -34.39 6.90
C ALA A 104 -8.50 -35.75 6.33
N LYS A 105 -7.63 -35.77 5.31
CA LYS A 105 -7.05 -37.01 4.75
C LYS A 105 -6.24 -37.79 5.80
N ARG A 106 -5.38 -37.12 6.59
CA ARG A 106 -4.61 -37.75 7.69
C ARG A 106 -5.50 -38.32 8.79
N ARG A 107 -6.61 -37.65 9.11
CA ARG A 107 -7.59 -38.15 10.08
C ARG A 107 -8.33 -39.39 9.57
N LYS A 108 -8.67 -39.44 8.28
CA LYS A 108 -9.31 -40.61 7.65
C LYS A 108 -8.38 -41.82 7.61
N SER A 109 -7.13 -41.64 7.18
CA SER A 109 -6.16 -42.73 7.10
C SER A 109 -5.83 -43.33 8.48
N LYS A 110 -5.77 -42.50 9.55
CA LYS A 110 -5.55 -43.00 10.91
C LYS A 110 -6.72 -43.84 11.43
N ARG A 111 -7.96 -43.54 11.02
CA ARG A 111 -9.15 -44.29 11.42
C ARG A 111 -9.24 -45.66 10.72
N GLU A 112 -8.79 -45.75 9.48
CA GLU A 112 -8.78 -47.00 8.71
C GLU A 112 -7.71 -47.99 9.18
N THR A 113 -6.57 -47.53 9.72
CA THR A 113 -5.52 -48.40 10.30
C THR A 113 -5.78 -48.88 11.73
N SER A 114 -6.87 -48.48 12.37
CA SER A 114 -7.21 -48.86 13.75
C SER A 114 -8.44 -49.78 13.86
N THR A 115 -8.77 -50.47 12.77
CA THR A 115 -9.79 -51.53 12.70
C THR A 115 -9.14 -52.79 12.17
#